data_AF-A0A1S3Z6E2-F1
#
_entry.id   AF-A0A1S3Z6E2-F1
#
_cell.length_a   1.000
_cell.length_b   1.000
_cell.length_c   1.000
_cell.angle_alpha   90.00
_cell.angle_beta   90.00
_cell.angle_gamma   90.00
#
_symmetry.space_group_name_H-M   'P 1'
#
loop_
_entity.id
_entity.type
_entity.pdbx_description
1 polymer ?
#
loop_
_entity_poly.entity_id
_entity_poly.type
_entity_poly.pdbx_seq_one_letter_code
_entity_poly.pdbx_strand_id
1 'polypeptide(L)'
;MSPFEHGEVYVLDDGGEVDLDLGNYERFLDIKLTRDNNITTGKIYQSVIDKERRGDYLGKTVQVVPHITDAIQEWIERVAVIPVDGKEGPPDVCVIELGGTIGDIESMPFIEALGQFSYRVGAGNFCLIHVSLVPVLSVVGEQKTKPTQHSVRGLRSLGLTPNILACRSTTELDENVMEKISRFCHVPVDNIITLYDVSNIWRIPLLLRDQKAHEAILRVLNLKGVAREPALGEWTSRAELCDKLHEPVRVAMVGKYTGLSDAYLSVLKALVHASVPCHRKLCIDWIAAGDLECETAKENLDNYKKAWKLLKGADAILVPGGFGDRGVEGKILAARYARENRIPFLGICLGMQIAVIEFARSIVGLLDANSTEFDPNTQNPCVIFMPEGSKTHMGGTMRLGSRRTYFQAADCKSAKLYGNQRFVDERHRHRYEVNPDMVQQLENAGLSFTGKDESGRRMEIVELPNHPYFVGVQFHPEFKSRPGKPSALFLGLIAAATGQLETFLKKGVPKTWGLSNGTSGLKSHRYVNGSKLANGSLDGIYSKGNGIHV
;
A
#
# COMPACT_ATOMS: atom_id res chain seq x y z
N MET A 1 -15.24 -0.90 -7.53
CA MET A 1 -14.51 -2.08 -8.02
C MET A 1 -14.55 -3.16 -6.96
N SER A 2 -14.73 -4.42 -7.37
CA SER A 2 -14.58 -5.55 -6.46
C SER A 2 -13.10 -5.72 -6.12
N PRO A 3 -12.72 -5.90 -4.85
CA PRO A 3 -11.33 -6.19 -4.49
C PRO A 3 -10.74 -7.46 -5.15
N PHE A 4 -11.61 -8.33 -5.68
CA PHE A 4 -11.21 -9.53 -6.43
C PHE A 4 -10.65 -9.24 -7.83
N GLU A 5 -11.07 -8.17 -8.48
CA GLU A 5 -10.78 -7.93 -9.91
C GLU A 5 -9.61 -6.98 -10.10
N HIS A 6 -9.53 -5.93 -9.27
CA HIS A 6 -8.56 -4.84 -9.44
C HIS A 6 -7.76 -4.55 -8.16
N GLY A 7 -7.79 -5.46 -7.19
CA GLY A 7 -7.15 -5.25 -5.90
C GLY A 7 -7.89 -4.24 -5.00
N GLU A 8 -7.24 -3.87 -3.91
CA GLU A 8 -7.78 -2.94 -2.92
C GLU A 8 -8.09 -1.54 -3.50
N VAL A 9 -9.20 -0.92 -3.05
CA VAL A 9 -9.48 0.49 -3.34
C VAL A 9 -8.65 1.38 -2.42
N TYR A 10 -7.80 2.24 -2.98
CA TYR A 10 -7.05 3.23 -2.22
C TYR A 10 -7.84 4.52 -2.06
N VAL A 11 -7.82 5.11 -0.87
CA VAL A 11 -8.57 6.32 -0.55
C VAL A 11 -7.59 7.47 -0.36
N LEU A 12 -7.92 8.64 -0.90
CA LEU A 12 -7.14 9.88 -0.77
C LEU A 12 -7.74 10.83 0.27
N ASP A 13 -6.98 11.86 0.66
CA ASP A 13 -7.42 12.82 1.68
C ASP A 13 -8.69 13.58 1.26
N ASP A 14 -8.84 13.88 -0.03
CA ASP A 14 -10.01 14.55 -0.61
C ASP A 14 -11.22 13.63 -0.83
N GLY A 15 -11.12 12.35 -0.44
CA GLY A 15 -12.16 11.34 -0.66
C GLY A 15 -12.19 10.76 -2.07
N GLY A 16 -11.13 10.94 -2.87
CA GLY A 16 -10.96 10.17 -4.10
C GLY A 16 -10.81 8.68 -3.81
N GLU A 17 -11.63 7.86 -4.48
CA GLU A 17 -11.40 6.41 -4.59
C GLU A 17 -10.56 6.17 -5.85
N VAL A 18 -9.36 5.63 -5.66
CA VAL A 18 -8.37 5.47 -6.72
C VAL A 18 -7.77 4.08 -6.71
N ASP A 19 -7.02 3.78 -7.77
CA ASP A 19 -6.24 2.57 -7.88
C ASP A 19 -5.18 2.47 -6.77
N LEU A 20 -4.88 1.24 -6.36
CA LEU A 20 -3.90 0.87 -5.36
C LEU A 20 -2.49 1.39 -5.68
N ASP A 21 -2.16 1.48 -6.97
CA ASP A 21 -0.85 1.94 -7.42
C ASP A 21 -0.56 3.40 -7.04
N LEU A 22 -1.59 4.24 -6.97
CA LEU A 22 -1.46 5.61 -6.48
C LEU A 22 -0.94 5.65 -5.03
N GLY A 23 -1.31 4.65 -4.24
CA GLY A 23 -0.80 4.47 -2.88
C GLY A 23 0.68 4.11 -2.81
N ASN A 24 1.33 3.67 -3.89
CA ASN A 24 2.78 3.49 -3.92
C ASN A 24 3.48 4.85 -3.94
N TYR A 25 3.03 5.78 -4.78
CA TYR A 25 3.60 7.12 -4.87
C TYR A 25 3.53 7.86 -3.54
N GLU A 26 2.36 7.87 -2.90
CA GLU A 26 2.20 8.48 -1.57
C GLU A 26 3.16 7.87 -0.54
N ARG A 27 3.39 6.55 -0.59
CA ARG A 27 4.25 5.85 0.37
C ARG A 27 5.74 6.13 0.20
N PHE A 28 6.21 6.16 -1.05
CA PHE A 28 7.63 6.31 -1.36
C PHE A 28 8.08 7.77 -1.40
N LEU A 29 7.19 8.69 -1.79
CA LEU A 29 7.52 10.10 -1.96
C LEU A 29 7.09 10.98 -0.77
N ASP A 30 6.32 10.42 0.18
CA ASP A 30 5.72 11.15 1.30
C ASP A 30 4.89 12.38 0.87
N ILE A 31 4.15 12.22 -0.22
CA ILE A 31 3.25 13.22 -0.80
C ILE A 31 1.78 12.90 -0.49
N LYS A 32 0.90 13.87 -0.79
CA LYS A 32 -0.55 13.74 -0.71
C LYS A 32 -1.17 14.01 -2.07
N LEU A 33 -1.69 12.95 -2.69
CA LEU A 33 -2.34 13.04 -3.99
C LEU A 33 -3.83 13.35 -3.83
N THR A 34 -4.44 13.82 -4.90
CA THR A 34 -5.86 14.14 -5.01
C THR A 34 -6.53 13.24 -6.05
N ARG A 35 -7.87 13.22 -6.06
CA ARG A 35 -8.64 12.45 -7.05
C ARG A 35 -8.29 12.76 -8.50
N ASP A 36 -7.75 13.95 -8.76
CA ASP A 36 -7.40 14.42 -10.10
C ASP A 36 -6.07 13.85 -10.59
N ASN A 37 -5.21 13.34 -9.69
CA ASN A 37 -4.00 12.63 -10.04
C ASN A 37 -4.28 11.23 -10.62
N ASN A 38 -5.49 10.70 -10.44
CA ASN A 38 -5.92 9.46 -11.09
C ASN A 38 -6.80 9.77 -12.31
N ILE A 39 -6.25 9.56 -13.50
CA ILE A 39 -6.96 9.74 -14.76
C ILE A 39 -7.44 8.38 -15.25
N THR A 40 -8.72 8.28 -15.57
CA THR A 40 -9.30 7.08 -16.18
C THR A 40 -9.96 7.42 -17.50
N THR A 41 -10.04 6.44 -18.40
CA THR A 41 -10.77 6.52 -19.66
C THR A 41 -12.20 7.04 -19.46
N GLY A 42 -12.89 6.53 -18.43
CA GLY A 42 -14.24 6.98 -18.06
C GLY A 42 -14.31 8.45 -17.63
N LYS A 43 -13.34 8.95 -16.86
CA LYS A 43 -13.29 10.37 -16.46
C LYS A 43 -13.13 11.30 -17.66
N ILE A 44 -12.23 10.95 -18.58
CA ILE A 44 -11.98 11.76 -19.78
C ILE A 44 -13.22 11.75 -20.68
N TYR A 45 -13.78 10.58 -20.98
CA TYR A 45 -14.98 10.49 -21.81
C TYR A 45 -16.16 11.23 -21.19
N GLN A 46 -16.40 11.08 -19.88
CA GLN A 46 -17.46 11.81 -19.19
C GLN A 46 -17.25 13.33 -19.32
N SER A 47 -16.04 13.82 -19.07
CA SER A 47 -15.73 15.25 -19.21
C SER A 47 -15.96 15.76 -20.63
N VAL A 48 -15.62 14.98 -21.66
CA VAL A 48 -15.77 15.39 -23.06
C VAL A 48 -17.24 15.36 -23.49
N ILE A 49 -18.00 14.34 -23.09
CA ILE A 49 -19.45 14.24 -23.33
C ILE A 49 -20.18 15.42 -22.65
N ASP A 50 -19.77 15.80 -21.43
CA ASP A 50 -20.37 16.92 -20.72
C ASP A 50 -20.05 18.27 -21.41
N LYS A 51 -18.81 18.46 -21.90
CA LYS A 51 -18.41 19.62 -22.73
C LYS A 51 -19.23 19.69 -24.02
N GLU A 52 -19.44 18.55 -24.68
CA GLU A 52 -20.23 18.45 -25.90
C GLU A 52 -21.69 18.89 -25.68
N ARG A 53 -22.34 18.37 -24.64
CA ARG A 53 -23.74 18.71 -24.32
C ARG A 53 -23.95 20.17 -23.92
N ARG A 54 -22.93 20.82 -23.36
CA ARG A 54 -22.96 22.26 -23.06
C ARG A 54 -22.76 23.14 -24.29
N GLY A 55 -22.29 22.57 -25.41
CA GLY A 55 -21.99 23.31 -26.63
C GLY A 55 -20.58 23.89 -26.68
N ASP A 56 -19.65 23.42 -25.84
CA ASP A 56 -18.28 23.96 -25.74
C ASP A 56 -17.49 23.78 -27.06
N TYR A 57 -17.89 22.82 -27.90
CA TYR A 57 -17.29 22.57 -29.23
C TYR A 57 -18.01 23.28 -30.40
N LEU A 58 -18.90 24.23 -30.12
CA LEU A 58 -19.60 25.06 -31.12
C LEU A 58 -20.36 24.25 -32.19
N GLY A 59 -20.92 23.10 -31.80
CA GLY A 59 -21.67 22.20 -32.69
C GLY A 59 -20.81 21.41 -33.68
N LYS A 60 -19.47 21.45 -33.58
CA LYS A 60 -18.59 20.59 -34.37
C LYS A 60 -18.65 19.14 -33.86
N THR A 61 -18.41 18.19 -34.76
CA THR A 61 -18.34 16.76 -34.41
C THR A 61 -17.13 16.47 -33.53
N VAL A 62 -17.39 15.91 -32.36
CA VAL A 62 -16.36 15.45 -31.43
C VAL A 62 -15.81 14.09 -31.88
N GLN A 63 -14.50 13.91 -31.79
CA GLN A 63 -13.76 12.73 -32.22
C GLN A 63 -12.66 12.40 -31.19
N VAL A 64 -12.10 11.18 -31.25
CA VAL A 64 -10.97 10.78 -30.40
C VAL A 64 -9.78 11.71 -30.59
N VAL A 65 -9.40 11.95 -31.84
CA VAL A 65 -8.37 12.96 -32.18
C VAL A 65 -9.07 14.14 -32.85
N PRO A 66 -8.86 15.40 -32.42
CA PRO A 66 -7.99 15.79 -31.30
C PRO A 66 -8.72 15.86 -29.94
N HIS A 67 -10.05 15.78 -29.89
CA HIS A 67 -10.79 16.21 -28.68
C HIS A 67 -10.52 15.37 -27.41
N ILE A 68 -10.35 14.05 -27.52
CA ILE A 68 -9.98 13.21 -26.37
C ILE A 68 -8.51 13.40 -26.03
N THR A 69 -7.63 13.47 -27.04
CA THR A 69 -6.19 13.66 -26.84
C THR A 69 -5.86 15.02 -26.24
N ASP A 70 -6.57 16.07 -26.64
CA ASP A 70 -6.48 17.42 -26.07
C ASP A 70 -6.98 17.43 -24.63
N ALA A 71 -8.11 16.79 -24.34
CA ALA A 71 -8.63 16.70 -22.97
C ALA A 71 -7.67 15.98 -22.01
N ILE A 72 -6.96 14.93 -22.46
CA ILE A 72 -5.91 14.26 -21.69
C ILE A 72 -4.75 15.22 -21.42
N GLN A 73 -4.27 15.90 -22.46
CA GLN A 73 -3.16 16.84 -22.36
C GLN A 73 -3.46 18.04 -21.45
N GLU A 74 -4.64 18.65 -21.59
CA GLU A 74 -5.14 19.71 -20.71
C GLU A 74 -5.21 19.25 -19.25
N TRP A 75 -5.63 18.01 -19.02
CA TRP A 75 -5.70 17.45 -17.67
C TRP A 75 -4.32 17.31 -17.05
N ILE A 76 -3.35 16.76 -17.80
CA ILE A 76 -1.97 16.61 -17.35
C ILE A 76 -1.38 17.96 -16.96
N GLU A 77 -1.48 18.98 -17.82
CA GLU A 77 -0.93 20.32 -17.53
C GLU A 77 -1.57 20.96 -16.31
N ARG A 78 -2.90 20.88 -16.20
CA ARG A 78 -3.65 21.44 -15.08
C ARG A 78 -3.24 20.81 -13.75
N VAL A 79 -3.04 19.50 -13.71
CA VAL A 79 -2.73 18.77 -12.48
C VAL A 79 -1.24 18.86 -12.13
N ALA A 80 -0.36 18.87 -13.13
CA ALA A 80 1.09 18.91 -12.95
C ALA A 80 1.57 20.17 -12.21
N VAL A 81 0.84 21.29 -12.31
CA VAL A 81 1.18 22.55 -11.62
C VAL A 81 0.67 22.63 -10.18
N ILE A 82 -0.14 21.68 -9.72
CA ILE A 82 -0.70 21.68 -8.36
C ILE A 82 0.30 21.02 -7.41
N PRO A 83 0.75 21.70 -6.34
CA PRO A 83 1.66 21.10 -5.37
C PRO A 83 0.99 19.99 -4.56
N VAL A 84 1.74 18.90 -4.36
CA VAL A 84 1.29 17.69 -3.63
C VAL A 84 2.15 17.37 -2.40
N ASP A 85 3.23 18.11 -2.18
CA ASP A 85 4.17 17.93 -1.05
C ASP A 85 3.91 18.92 0.10
N GLY A 86 2.90 19.79 -0.03
CA GLY A 86 2.54 20.81 0.93
C GLY A 86 3.39 22.09 0.85
N LYS A 87 4.28 22.22 -0.13
CA LYS A 87 5.01 23.47 -0.38
C LYS A 87 4.21 24.40 -1.31
N GLU A 88 4.54 25.68 -1.28
CA GLU A 88 4.01 26.67 -2.22
C GLU A 88 4.77 26.61 -3.55
N GLY A 89 4.05 26.85 -4.65
CA GLY A 89 4.59 26.86 -6.01
C GLY A 89 4.37 25.54 -6.78
N PRO A 90 4.52 25.58 -8.12
CA PRO A 90 4.34 24.39 -8.94
C PRO A 90 5.50 23.39 -8.76
N PRO A 91 5.25 22.08 -8.85
CA PRO A 91 6.30 21.06 -8.93
C PRO A 91 7.21 21.24 -10.16
N ASP A 92 8.50 20.93 -10.01
CA ASP A 92 9.47 20.98 -11.12
C ASP A 92 9.33 19.79 -12.09
N VAL A 93 8.93 18.62 -11.58
CA VAL A 93 8.83 17.37 -12.33
C VAL A 93 7.53 16.65 -11.97
N CYS A 94 6.77 16.25 -12.99
CA CYS A 94 5.60 15.39 -12.85
C CYS A 94 5.92 13.98 -13.37
N VAL A 95 5.80 12.97 -12.50
CA VAL A 95 5.90 11.56 -12.91
C VAL A 95 4.53 11.10 -13.39
N ILE A 96 4.46 10.66 -14.65
CA ILE A 96 3.23 10.17 -15.27
C ILE A 96 3.40 8.68 -15.51
N GLU A 97 2.53 7.88 -14.90
CA GLU A 97 2.41 6.46 -15.17
C GLU A 97 1.21 6.21 -16.10
N LEU A 98 1.48 5.65 -17.27
CA LEU A 98 0.44 5.08 -18.11
C LEU A 98 0.30 3.60 -17.74
N GLY A 99 -0.76 3.28 -17.00
CA GLY A 99 -1.11 1.91 -16.66
C GLY A 99 -1.52 1.08 -17.89
N GLY A 100 -1.61 -0.24 -17.71
CA GLY A 100 -1.90 -1.17 -18.79
C GLY A 100 -0.66 -1.57 -19.60
N THR A 101 -0.85 -1.97 -20.86
CA THR A 101 0.25 -2.44 -21.71
C THR A 101 0.30 -1.65 -23.02
N ILE A 102 1.48 -1.60 -23.64
CA ILE A 102 1.60 -0.99 -24.97
C ILE A 102 1.05 -1.97 -26.02
N GLY A 103 0.08 -1.51 -26.81
CA GLY A 103 -0.51 -2.26 -27.93
C GLY A 103 -1.92 -2.77 -27.68
N ASP A 104 -2.47 -2.53 -26.49
CA ASP A 104 -3.90 -2.73 -26.22
C ASP A 104 -4.74 -1.56 -26.80
N ILE A 105 -6.05 -1.76 -26.95
CA ILE A 105 -6.95 -0.77 -27.56
C ILE A 105 -7.21 0.38 -26.58
N GLU A 106 -7.19 0.06 -25.29
CA GLU A 106 -7.46 0.95 -24.17
C GLU A 106 -6.39 2.04 -24.03
N SER A 107 -5.11 1.74 -24.28
CA SER A 107 -4.01 2.70 -24.19
C SER A 107 -3.84 3.59 -25.42
N MET A 108 -4.40 3.23 -26.59
CA MET A 108 -4.17 3.96 -27.85
C MET A 108 -4.45 5.48 -27.73
N PRO A 109 -5.58 5.93 -27.14
CA PRO A 109 -5.84 7.37 -27.01
C PRO A 109 -4.81 8.08 -26.12
N PHE A 110 -4.31 7.42 -25.07
CA PHE A 110 -3.32 8.00 -24.16
C PHE A 110 -1.94 8.06 -24.80
N ILE A 111 -1.53 7.03 -25.55
CA ILE A 111 -0.24 7.02 -26.25
C ILE A 111 -0.21 8.12 -27.31
N GLU A 112 -1.29 8.27 -28.09
CA GLU A 112 -1.40 9.35 -29.07
C GLU A 112 -1.35 10.73 -28.39
N ALA A 113 -2.08 10.90 -27.28
CA ALA A 113 -2.05 12.15 -26.50
C ALA A 113 -0.65 12.48 -25.97
N LEU A 114 0.07 11.50 -25.42
CA LEU A 114 1.45 11.67 -24.93
C LEU A 114 2.44 11.90 -26.07
N GLY A 115 2.21 11.29 -27.23
CA GLY A 115 2.95 11.55 -28.47
C GLY A 115 2.87 13.02 -28.85
N GLN A 116 1.66 13.54 -29.02
CA GLN A 116 1.41 14.96 -29.31
C GLN A 116 1.96 15.88 -28.22
N PHE A 117 1.77 15.51 -26.94
CA PHE A 117 2.27 16.27 -25.79
C PHE A 117 3.79 16.43 -25.82
N SER A 118 4.53 15.37 -26.15
CA SER A 118 6.00 15.39 -26.19
C SER A 118 6.55 16.42 -27.19
N TYR A 119 5.89 16.59 -28.34
CA TYR A 119 6.25 17.63 -29.30
C TYR A 119 5.87 19.02 -28.82
N ARG A 120 4.71 19.16 -28.16
CA ARG A 120 4.19 20.44 -27.67
C ARG A 120 5.05 21.05 -26.56
N VAL A 121 5.49 20.25 -25.59
CA VAL A 121 6.34 20.74 -24.49
C VAL A 121 7.81 20.93 -24.91
N GLY A 122 8.22 20.30 -26.01
CA GLY A 122 9.56 20.43 -26.58
C GLY A 122 10.63 19.59 -25.90
N ALA A 123 11.79 19.53 -26.55
CA ALA A 123 12.95 18.77 -26.07
C ALA A 123 13.45 19.32 -24.72
N GLY A 124 13.80 18.41 -23.80
CA GLY A 124 14.22 18.77 -22.45
C GLY A 124 13.10 18.82 -21.41
N ASN A 125 11.83 18.79 -21.82
CA ASN A 125 10.68 18.84 -20.89
C ASN A 125 9.90 17.52 -20.81
N PHE A 126 10.34 16.48 -21.54
CA PHE A 126 9.69 15.17 -21.58
C PHE A 126 10.75 14.06 -21.57
N CYS A 127 10.59 13.09 -20.67
CA CYS A 127 11.45 11.92 -20.56
C CYS A 127 10.61 10.65 -20.55
N LEU A 128 10.73 9.84 -21.60
CA LEU A 128 10.02 8.57 -21.71
C LEU A 128 10.87 7.41 -21.18
N ILE A 129 10.38 6.77 -20.13
CA ILE A 129 10.94 5.53 -19.58
C ILE A 129 10.03 4.38 -20.02
N HIS A 130 10.55 3.44 -20.80
CA HIS A 130 9.81 2.24 -21.19
C HIS A 130 10.21 1.07 -20.31
N VAL A 131 9.26 0.52 -19.55
CA VAL A 131 9.48 -0.66 -18.71
C VAL A 131 9.16 -1.92 -19.50
N SER A 132 10.10 -2.86 -19.57
CA SER A 132 9.94 -4.08 -20.37
C SER A 132 10.44 -5.32 -19.62
N LEU A 133 9.77 -6.46 -19.81
CA LEU A 133 10.18 -7.74 -19.25
C LEU A 133 11.19 -8.45 -20.16
N VAL A 134 12.34 -8.83 -19.60
CA VAL A 134 13.35 -9.72 -20.20
C VAL A 134 13.26 -11.07 -19.49
N PRO A 135 12.49 -12.03 -20.02
CA PRO A 135 12.32 -13.32 -19.36
C PRO A 135 13.59 -14.16 -19.42
N VAL A 136 13.86 -14.85 -18.32
CA VAL A 136 14.96 -15.82 -18.19
C VAL A 136 14.35 -17.22 -18.21
N LEU A 137 14.69 -18.03 -19.22
CA LEU A 137 14.19 -19.39 -19.31
C LEU A 137 14.94 -20.28 -18.32
N SER A 138 14.28 -20.72 -17.25
CA SER A 138 14.89 -21.50 -16.15
C SER A 138 15.63 -22.76 -16.61
N VAL A 139 15.21 -23.39 -17.72
CA VAL A 139 15.83 -24.61 -18.25
C VAL A 139 17.23 -24.36 -18.84
N VAL A 140 17.47 -23.18 -19.42
CA VAL A 140 18.70 -22.87 -20.19
C VAL A 140 19.49 -21.73 -19.56
N GLY A 141 18.86 -20.90 -18.71
CA GLY A 141 19.44 -19.68 -18.14
C GLY A 141 19.54 -18.52 -19.13
N GLU A 142 19.10 -18.71 -20.39
CA GLU A 142 19.23 -17.69 -21.43
C GLU A 142 18.21 -16.55 -21.24
N GLN A 143 18.73 -15.32 -21.24
CA GLN A 143 17.95 -14.08 -21.18
C GLN A 143 17.40 -13.72 -22.56
N LYS A 144 16.07 -13.69 -22.71
CA LYS A 144 15.43 -13.49 -24.01
C LYS A 144 15.05 -12.03 -24.22
N THR A 145 15.75 -11.37 -25.14
CA THR A 145 15.54 -9.95 -25.49
C THR A 145 14.39 -9.66 -26.46
N LYS A 146 13.81 -10.69 -27.08
CA LYS A 146 12.84 -10.51 -28.18
C LYS A 146 11.55 -9.80 -27.73
N PRO A 147 10.95 -10.13 -26.57
CA PRO A 147 9.77 -9.40 -26.08
C PRO A 147 10.01 -7.89 -25.98
N THR A 148 11.17 -7.48 -25.45
CA THR A 148 11.57 -6.08 -25.37
C THR A 148 11.70 -5.42 -26.74
N GLN A 149 12.32 -6.11 -27.71
CA GLN A 149 12.45 -5.60 -29.08
C GLN A 149 11.10 -5.36 -29.76
N HIS A 150 10.16 -6.31 -29.61
CA HIS A 150 8.80 -6.17 -30.14
C HIS A 150 8.03 -5.05 -29.45
N SER A 151 8.15 -4.94 -28.13
CA SER A 151 7.50 -3.89 -27.35
C SER A 151 7.98 -2.48 -27.74
N VAL A 152 9.31 -2.28 -27.88
CA VAL A 152 9.88 -1.00 -28.34
C VAL A 152 9.51 -0.70 -29.80
N ARG A 153 9.38 -1.73 -30.65
CA ARG A 153 8.87 -1.54 -32.02
C ARG A 153 7.42 -1.06 -32.02
N GLY A 154 6.57 -1.64 -31.18
CA GLY A 154 5.18 -1.22 -31.02
C GLY A 154 5.07 0.24 -30.54
N LEU A 155 5.83 0.59 -29.50
CA LEU A 155 5.89 1.96 -28.99
C LEU A 155 6.31 2.97 -30.07
N ARG A 156 7.35 2.65 -30.85
CA ARG A 156 7.82 3.49 -31.96
C ARG A 156 6.81 3.63 -33.09
N SER A 157 6.05 2.56 -33.40
CA SER A 157 5.00 2.66 -34.42
C SER A 157 3.85 3.58 -34.01
N LEU A 158 3.72 3.87 -32.71
CA LEU A 158 2.77 4.83 -32.16
C LEU A 158 3.38 6.23 -31.96
N GLY A 159 4.56 6.49 -32.52
CA GLY A 159 5.19 7.82 -32.51
C GLY A 159 6.03 8.14 -31.28
N LEU A 160 6.16 7.23 -30.32
CA LEU A 160 6.97 7.41 -29.11
C LEU A 160 8.30 6.66 -29.19
N THR A 161 9.40 7.34 -28.85
CA THR A 161 10.73 6.72 -28.77
C THR A 161 11.25 6.80 -27.33
N PRO A 162 11.60 5.66 -26.70
CA PRO A 162 12.03 5.67 -25.31
C PRO A 162 13.39 6.36 -25.17
N ASN A 163 13.51 7.24 -24.18
CA ASN A 163 14.79 7.83 -23.80
C ASN A 163 15.59 6.86 -22.93
N ILE A 164 14.89 6.12 -22.06
CA ILE A 164 15.43 5.14 -21.11
C ILE A 164 14.63 3.86 -21.24
N LEU A 165 15.31 2.73 -21.15
CA LEU A 165 14.70 1.40 -21.15
C LEU A 165 14.99 0.71 -19.82
N ALA A 166 13.94 0.47 -19.04
CA ALA A 166 14.02 -0.25 -17.78
C ALA A 166 13.64 -1.71 -18.00
N CYS A 167 14.63 -2.60 -18.00
CA CYS A 167 14.45 -4.02 -18.28
C CYS A 167 14.29 -4.82 -16.97
N ARG A 168 13.08 -5.29 -16.68
CA ARG A 168 12.78 -6.20 -15.57
C ARG A 168 13.19 -7.63 -15.91
N SER A 169 13.97 -8.27 -15.05
CA SER A 169 14.39 -9.67 -15.17
C SER A 169 14.45 -10.33 -13.78
N THR A 170 14.69 -11.64 -13.72
CA THR A 170 14.93 -12.33 -12.44
C THR A 170 16.37 -12.15 -11.97
N THR A 171 17.33 -12.19 -12.89
CA THR A 171 18.77 -11.97 -12.64
C THR A 171 19.25 -10.70 -13.33
N GLU A 172 20.41 -10.18 -12.91
CA GLU A 172 21.10 -9.09 -13.59
C GLU A 172 21.34 -9.43 -15.08
N LEU A 173 21.25 -8.43 -15.95
CA LEU A 173 21.42 -8.62 -17.39
C LEU A 173 22.89 -8.70 -17.78
N ASP A 174 23.22 -9.66 -18.63
CA ASP A 174 24.57 -9.79 -19.17
C ASP A 174 24.91 -8.59 -20.09
N GLU A 175 26.19 -8.20 -20.15
CA GLU A 175 26.64 -7.10 -21.01
C GLU A 175 26.28 -7.33 -22.48
N ASN A 176 26.42 -8.57 -22.97
CA ASN A 176 26.06 -8.94 -24.33
C ASN A 176 24.55 -8.79 -24.63
N VAL A 177 23.70 -8.98 -23.62
CA VAL A 177 22.26 -8.83 -23.68
C VAL A 177 21.91 -7.35 -23.72
N MET A 178 22.55 -6.52 -22.90
CA MET A 178 22.41 -5.07 -22.93
C MET A 178 22.84 -4.47 -24.27
N GLU A 179 24.00 -4.87 -24.80
CA GLU A 179 24.46 -4.43 -26.12
C GLU A 179 23.48 -4.82 -27.23
N LYS A 180 22.94 -6.04 -27.16
CA LYS A 180 21.95 -6.51 -28.12
C LYS A 180 20.68 -5.66 -28.04
N ILE A 181 20.16 -5.42 -26.84
CA ILE A 181 18.99 -4.57 -26.64
C ILE A 181 19.27 -3.16 -27.18
N SER A 182 20.44 -2.58 -26.90
CA SER A 182 20.84 -1.27 -27.44
C SER A 182 20.77 -1.24 -28.97
N ARG A 183 21.41 -2.20 -29.65
CA ARG A 183 21.45 -2.24 -31.13
C ARG A 183 20.07 -2.40 -31.76
N PHE A 184 19.19 -3.23 -31.19
CA PHE A 184 17.85 -3.46 -31.76
C PHE A 184 16.82 -2.38 -31.38
N CYS A 185 16.95 -1.79 -30.20
CA CYS A 185 16.01 -0.80 -29.69
C CYS A 185 16.42 0.64 -30.01
N HIS A 186 17.67 0.86 -30.45
CA HIS A 186 18.27 2.17 -30.71
C HIS A 186 18.30 3.06 -29.46
N VAL A 187 18.58 2.47 -28.30
CA VAL A 187 18.78 3.17 -27.03
C VAL A 187 20.25 2.99 -26.61
N PRO A 188 20.97 4.04 -26.18
CA PRO A 188 22.33 3.89 -25.68
C PRO A 188 22.40 2.93 -24.49
N VAL A 189 23.48 2.15 -24.38
CA VAL A 189 23.67 1.19 -23.27
C VAL A 189 23.57 1.90 -21.91
N ASP A 190 24.14 3.10 -21.77
CA ASP A 190 24.06 3.93 -20.56
C ASP A 190 22.63 4.31 -20.14
N ASN A 191 21.65 4.18 -21.03
CA ASN A 191 20.23 4.45 -20.78
C ASN A 191 19.40 3.15 -20.66
N ILE A 192 20.05 1.98 -20.62
CA ILE A 192 19.41 0.69 -20.33
C ILE A 192 19.65 0.36 -18.87
N ILE A 193 18.57 0.26 -18.10
CA ILE A 193 18.61 -0.02 -16.66
C ILE A 193 18.13 -1.45 -16.44
N THR A 194 18.94 -2.26 -15.74
CA THR A 194 18.57 -3.62 -15.32
C THR A 194 17.85 -3.58 -13.98
N LEU A 195 16.61 -4.08 -13.96
CA LEU A 195 15.80 -4.21 -12.76
C LEU A 195 15.65 -5.70 -12.46
N TYR A 196 16.56 -6.30 -11.72
CA TYR A 196 16.44 -7.70 -11.32
C TYR A 196 15.69 -7.88 -9.99
N ASP A 197 15.35 -9.12 -9.64
CA ASP A 197 14.68 -9.40 -8.38
C ASP A 197 15.60 -9.12 -7.20
N VAL A 198 15.19 -8.17 -6.35
CA VAL A 198 15.90 -7.76 -5.14
C VAL A 198 15.28 -8.39 -3.89
N SER A 199 16.06 -8.46 -2.81
CA SER A 199 15.63 -9.07 -1.54
C SER A 199 14.44 -8.36 -0.89
N ASN A 200 14.38 -7.02 -1.01
CA ASN A 200 13.26 -6.21 -0.54
C ASN A 200 13.11 -4.95 -1.40
N ILE A 201 11.89 -4.40 -1.45
CA ILE A 201 11.54 -3.28 -2.35
C ILE A 201 12.37 -2.01 -2.09
N TRP A 202 12.91 -1.83 -0.88
CA TRP A 202 13.74 -0.66 -0.55
C TRP A 202 15.15 -0.72 -1.13
N ARG A 203 15.54 -1.85 -1.74
CA ARG A 203 16.76 -1.97 -2.55
C ARG A 203 16.63 -1.28 -3.91
N ILE A 204 15.42 -1.08 -4.44
CA ILE A 204 15.22 -0.52 -5.80
C ILE A 204 15.81 0.89 -5.96
N PRO A 205 15.62 1.86 -5.04
CA PRO A 205 16.29 3.16 -5.15
C PRO A 205 17.82 3.08 -5.16
N LEU A 206 18.40 2.12 -4.42
CA LEU A 206 19.85 1.89 -4.38
C LEU A 206 20.34 1.32 -5.71
N LEU A 207 19.61 0.33 -6.24
CA LEU A 207 19.89 -0.27 -7.56
C LEU A 207 19.89 0.79 -8.67
N LEU A 208 18.89 1.67 -8.67
CA LEU A 208 18.77 2.77 -9.64
C LEU A 208 19.89 3.81 -9.49
N ARG A 209 20.35 4.09 -8.26
CA ARG A 209 21.50 4.96 -8.01
C ARG A 209 22.78 4.33 -8.56
N ASP A 210 23.02 3.06 -8.26
CA ASP A 210 24.26 2.36 -8.61
C ASP A 210 24.44 2.24 -10.14
N GLN A 211 23.32 2.13 -10.87
CA GLN A 211 23.29 2.18 -12.34
C GLN A 211 23.17 3.60 -12.93
N LYS A 212 23.29 4.65 -12.11
CA LYS A 212 23.22 6.06 -12.55
C LYS A 212 21.94 6.44 -13.31
N ALA A 213 20.82 5.76 -13.04
CA ALA A 213 19.55 6.01 -13.72
C ALA A 213 19.07 7.46 -13.53
N HIS A 214 19.27 8.01 -12.32
CA HIS A 214 18.99 9.41 -11.99
C HIS A 214 19.78 10.40 -12.87
N GLU A 215 21.05 10.14 -13.16
CA GLU A 215 21.85 11.00 -14.04
C GLU A 215 21.35 10.96 -15.50
N ALA A 216 20.86 9.80 -15.96
CA ALA A 216 20.26 9.66 -17.28
C ALA A 216 18.97 10.48 -17.39
N ILE A 217 18.08 10.40 -16.40
CA ILE A 217 16.83 11.18 -16.35
C ILE A 217 17.14 12.68 -16.33
N LEU A 218 18.03 13.14 -15.44
CA LEU A 218 18.42 14.55 -15.32
C LEU A 218 19.05 15.10 -16.60
N ARG A 219 19.74 14.26 -17.37
CA ARG A 219 20.30 14.63 -18.67
C ARG A 219 19.20 14.85 -19.71
N VAL A 220 18.22 13.95 -19.77
CA VAL A 220 17.10 14.05 -20.72
C VAL A 220 16.25 15.29 -20.41
N LEU A 221 16.02 15.57 -19.12
CA LEU A 221 15.22 16.73 -18.67
C LEU A 221 16.00 18.05 -18.57
N ASN A 222 17.27 18.09 -18.97
CA ASN A 222 18.13 19.27 -18.84
C ASN A 222 18.22 19.85 -17.41
N LEU A 223 18.15 18.99 -16.38
CA LEU A 223 18.16 19.35 -14.96
C LEU A 223 19.53 19.18 -14.28
N LYS A 224 20.59 18.94 -15.04
CA LYS A 224 21.95 18.76 -14.47
C LYS A 224 22.44 19.95 -13.65
N GLY A 225 22.04 21.18 -14.00
CA GLY A 225 22.46 22.40 -13.30
C GLY A 225 21.92 22.52 -11.87
N VAL A 226 20.85 21.81 -11.54
CA VAL A 226 20.22 21.79 -10.20
C VAL A 226 20.41 20.44 -9.49
N ALA A 227 21.07 19.49 -10.14
CA ALA A 227 21.24 18.13 -9.65
C ALA A 227 22.10 18.10 -8.38
N ARG A 228 21.72 17.23 -7.45
CA ARG A 228 22.48 16.89 -6.25
C ARG A 228 22.55 15.38 -6.15
N GLU A 229 23.58 14.88 -5.47
CA GLU A 229 23.64 13.45 -5.15
C GLU A 229 22.41 13.05 -4.30
N PRO A 230 21.76 11.93 -4.62
CA PRO A 230 20.57 11.50 -3.90
C PRO A 230 20.93 11.05 -2.48
N ALA A 231 20.32 11.68 -1.48
CA ALA A 231 20.50 11.34 -0.07
C ALA A 231 19.76 10.04 0.27
N LEU A 232 20.42 8.88 0.06
CA LEU A 232 19.83 7.55 0.27
C LEU A 232 20.27 6.86 1.57
N GLY A 233 20.81 7.60 2.55
CA GLY A 233 21.29 7.04 3.82
C GLY A 233 20.22 6.24 4.55
N GLU A 234 19.05 6.85 4.78
CA GLU A 234 17.93 6.18 5.46
C GLU A 234 17.39 4.97 4.68
N TRP A 235 17.34 5.06 3.34
CA TRP A 235 16.93 3.97 2.46
C TRP A 235 17.89 2.78 2.57
N THR A 236 19.19 3.06 2.58
CA THR A 236 20.24 2.04 2.72
C THR A 236 20.12 1.32 4.05
N SER A 237 20.05 2.07 5.15
CA SER A 237 19.92 1.48 6.49
C SER A 237 18.64 0.64 6.63
N ARG A 238 17.52 1.09 6.07
CA ARG A 238 16.25 0.36 6.11
C ARG A 238 16.30 -0.92 5.28
N ALA A 239 16.84 -0.86 4.06
CA ALA A 239 16.97 -2.03 3.19
C ALA A 239 17.86 -3.10 3.83
N GLU A 240 19.01 -2.71 4.40
CA GLU A 240 19.90 -3.62 5.12
C GLU A 240 19.29 -4.19 6.39
N LEU A 241 18.56 -3.37 7.15
CA LEU A 241 17.87 -3.83 8.35
C LEU A 241 16.84 -4.90 7.99
N CYS A 242 16.04 -4.67 6.94
CA CYS A 242 15.02 -5.61 6.47
C CYS A 242 15.60 -6.99 6.12
N ASP A 243 16.77 -7.02 5.47
CA ASP A 243 17.44 -8.26 5.08
C ASP A 243 17.98 -9.06 6.29
N LYS A 244 18.26 -8.38 7.41
CA LYS A 244 18.78 -8.98 8.65
C LYS A 244 17.69 -9.49 9.59
N LEU A 245 16.40 -9.34 9.24
CA LEU A 245 15.29 -9.77 10.10
C LEU A 245 15.11 -11.29 10.03
N HIS A 246 15.36 -11.97 11.15
CA HIS A 246 15.23 -13.42 11.25
C HIS A 246 14.13 -13.88 12.21
N GLU A 247 13.93 -13.17 13.33
CA GLU A 247 12.92 -13.53 14.33
C GLU A 247 11.50 -13.23 13.82
N PRO A 248 10.63 -14.25 13.67
CA PRO A 248 9.31 -14.06 13.09
C PRO A 248 8.33 -13.40 14.07
N VAL A 249 7.35 -12.68 13.52
CA VAL A 249 6.10 -12.32 14.20
C VAL A 249 4.94 -12.80 13.33
N ARG A 250 4.09 -13.67 13.88
CA ARG A 250 2.99 -14.32 13.16
C ARG A 250 1.70 -13.56 13.37
N VAL A 251 1.17 -12.97 12.30
CA VAL A 251 -0.10 -12.24 12.33
C VAL A 251 -1.14 -13.05 11.57
N ALA A 252 -2.20 -13.45 12.26
CA ALA A 252 -3.37 -14.06 11.64
C ALA A 252 -4.22 -12.95 11.01
N MET A 253 -4.29 -12.93 9.68
CA MET A 253 -5.22 -12.06 8.95
C MET A 253 -6.51 -12.82 8.66
N VAL A 254 -7.60 -12.38 9.31
CA VAL A 254 -8.91 -13.02 9.19
C VAL A 254 -9.77 -12.22 8.21
N GLY A 255 -9.79 -12.66 6.95
CA GLY A 255 -10.34 -11.90 5.84
C GLY A 255 -11.32 -12.69 4.98
N LYS A 256 -11.89 -12.01 3.98
CA LYS A 256 -12.78 -12.59 2.96
C LYS A 256 -12.01 -13.09 1.73
N TYR A 257 -10.82 -12.52 1.50
CA TYR A 257 -10.03 -12.66 0.26
C TYR A 257 -8.64 -13.26 0.53
N THR A 258 -8.56 -14.46 1.08
CA THR A 258 -7.26 -15.08 1.43
C THR A 258 -6.43 -15.57 0.25
N GLY A 259 -7.05 -15.77 -0.92
CA GLY A 259 -6.38 -16.23 -2.14
C GLY A 259 -5.74 -15.12 -2.98
N LEU A 260 -6.04 -13.83 -2.70
CA LEU A 260 -5.47 -12.69 -3.43
C LEU A 260 -4.81 -11.74 -2.44
N SER A 261 -3.47 -11.71 -2.43
CA SER A 261 -2.68 -10.77 -1.62
C SER A 261 -3.03 -9.31 -1.92
N ASP A 262 -3.42 -9.02 -3.15
CA ASP A 262 -3.58 -7.66 -3.66
C ASP A 262 -4.83 -6.98 -3.10
N ALA A 263 -5.81 -7.76 -2.63
CA ALA A 263 -7.00 -7.25 -1.97
C ALA A 263 -6.70 -6.62 -0.60
N TYR A 264 -5.50 -6.84 -0.04
CA TYR A 264 -5.08 -6.35 1.27
C TYR A 264 -3.65 -5.75 1.24
N LEU A 265 -3.20 -5.29 0.07
CA LEU A 265 -1.81 -4.86 -0.10
C LEU A 265 -1.42 -3.68 0.80
N SER A 266 -2.32 -2.73 1.05
CA SER A 266 -2.06 -1.61 1.95
C SER A 266 -1.85 -2.07 3.39
N VAL A 267 -2.66 -3.01 3.85
CA VAL A 267 -2.55 -3.63 5.18
C VAL A 267 -1.21 -4.38 5.30
N LEU A 268 -0.84 -5.17 4.28
CA LEU A 268 0.45 -5.87 4.23
C LEU A 268 1.63 -4.90 4.30
N LYS A 269 1.61 -3.83 3.49
CA LYS A 269 2.65 -2.79 3.52
C LYS A 269 2.73 -2.12 4.89
N ALA A 270 1.59 -1.82 5.50
CA ALA A 270 1.55 -1.21 6.83
C ALA A 270 2.12 -2.13 7.92
N LEU A 271 1.85 -3.44 7.86
CA LEU A 271 2.44 -4.44 8.75
C LEU A 271 3.96 -4.55 8.56
N VAL A 272 4.45 -4.55 7.31
CA VAL A 272 5.90 -4.56 7.03
C VAL A 272 6.56 -3.29 7.59
N HIS A 273 5.96 -2.11 7.36
CA HIS A 273 6.49 -0.86 7.91
C HIS A 273 6.56 -0.91 9.45
N ALA A 274 5.60 -1.54 10.10
CA ALA A 274 5.56 -1.70 11.56
C ALA A 274 6.50 -2.79 12.09
N SER A 275 6.78 -3.85 11.32
CA SER A 275 7.61 -4.97 11.78
C SER A 275 9.11 -4.64 11.79
N VAL A 276 9.55 -3.77 10.88
CA VAL A 276 10.97 -3.40 10.76
C VAL A 276 11.50 -2.66 11.98
N PRO A 277 10.85 -1.60 12.52
CA PRO A 277 11.26 -0.97 13.78
C PRO A 277 11.20 -1.88 15.00
N CYS A 278 10.34 -2.91 14.97
CA CYS A 278 10.25 -3.91 16.04
C CYS A 278 11.29 -5.03 15.89
N HIS A 279 12.17 -4.97 14.89
CA HIS A 279 13.16 -6.01 14.58
C HIS A 279 12.55 -7.40 14.43
N ARG A 280 11.44 -7.50 13.68
CA ARG A 280 10.74 -8.76 13.41
C ARG A 280 10.47 -8.98 11.93
N LYS A 281 10.68 -10.21 11.49
CA LYS A 281 10.27 -10.70 10.18
C LYS A 281 8.77 -10.99 10.20
N LEU A 282 8.01 -10.27 9.38
CA LEU A 282 6.57 -10.47 9.28
C LEU A 282 6.24 -11.83 8.66
N CYS A 283 5.41 -12.61 9.32
CA CYS A 283 4.80 -13.83 8.80
C CYS A 283 3.27 -13.68 8.85
N ILE A 284 2.62 -13.75 7.69
CA ILE A 284 1.15 -13.64 7.60
C ILE A 284 0.55 -15.03 7.46
N ASP A 285 -0.32 -15.38 8.41
CA ASP A 285 -1.17 -16.56 8.31
C ASP A 285 -2.55 -16.11 7.80
N TRP A 286 -2.86 -16.48 6.56
CA TRP A 286 -4.12 -16.13 5.91
C TRP A 286 -5.24 -17.07 6.35
N ILE A 287 -6.31 -16.51 6.91
CA ILE A 287 -7.45 -17.27 7.42
C ILE A 287 -8.72 -16.76 6.75
N ALA A 288 -9.39 -17.63 5.99
CA ALA A 288 -10.68 -17.28 5.41
C ALA A 288 -11.70 -17.27 6.54
N ALA A 289 -12.40 -16.17 6.72
CA ALA A 289 -13.30 -16.03 7.85
C ALA A 289 -14.38 -17.11 7.88
N GLY A 290 -14.91 -17.51 6.71
CA GLY A 290 -15.87 -18.61 6.60
C GLY A 290 -15.33 -19.95 7.14
N ASP A 291 -14.03 -20.22 7.01
CA ASP A 291 -13.44 -21.47 7.50
C ASP A 291 -13.44 -21.58 9.04
N LEU A 292 -13.69 -20.48 9.76
CA LEU A 292 -13.82 -20.48 11.22
C LEU A 292 -15.24 -20.81 11.70
N GLU A 293 -16.22 -20.88 10.79
CA GLU A 293 -17.64 -21.00 11.14
C GLU A 293 -18.06 -22.46 11.39
N CYS A 294 -19.15 -22.62 12.14
CA CYS A 294 -19.67 -23.96 12.50
C CYS A 294 -20.20 -24.73 11.29
N GLU A 295 -20.61 -24.06 10.22
CA GLU A 295 -21.05 -24.70 8.97
C GLU A 295 -19.87 -25.43 8.32
N THR A 296 -18.72 -24.77 8.19
CA THR A 296 -17.50 -25.41 7.67
C THR A 296 -16.99 -26.53 8.58
N ALA A 297 -17.22 -26.46 9.90
CA ALA A 297 -16.92 -27.59 10.77
C ALA A 297 -17.68 -28.88 10.40
N LYS A 298 -18.89 -28.74 9.83
CA LYS A 298 -19.73 -29.85 9.35
C LYS A 298 -19.37 -30.26 7.92
N GLU A 299 -19.13 -29.29 7.04
CA GLU A 299 -18.91 -29.53 5.61
C GLU A 299 -17.46 -29.92 5.28
N ASN A 300 -16.48 -29.27 5.91
CA ASN A 300 -15.06 -29.45 5.65
C ASN A 300 -14.25 -29.29 6.95
N LEU A 301 -14.22 -30.35 7.73
CA LEU A 301 -13.56 -30.40 9.04
C LEU A 301 -12.06 -30.10 8.97
N ASP A 302 -11.39 -30.46 7.86
CA ASP A 302 -9.94 -30.25 7.71
C ASP A 302 -9.60 -28.77 7.53
N ASN A 303 -10.37 -28.05 6.70
CA ASN A 303 -10.22 -26.60 6.56
C ASN A 303 -10.51 -25.89 7.88
N TYR A 304 -11.58 -26.28 8.57
CA TYR A 304 -11.92 -25.72 9.88
C TYR A 304 -10.80 -25.92 10.91
N LYS A 305 -10.29 -27.15 11.04
CA LYS A 305 -9.17 -27.45 11.96
C LYS A 305 -7.92 -26.67 11.59
N LYS A 306 -7.60 -26.55 10.29
CA LYS A 306 -6.45 -25.79 9.81
C LYS A 306 -6.58 -24.30 10.13
N ALA A 307 -7.73 -23.70 9.85
CA ALA A 307 -8.00 -22.29 10.15
C ALA A 307 -7.87 -21.99 11.65
N TRP A 308 -8.47 -22.80 12.51
CA TRP A 308 -8.34 -22.66 13.96
C TRP A 308 -6.92 -22.92 14.47
N LYS A 309 -6.18 -23.86 13.87
CA LYS A 309 -4.77 -24.09 14.22
C LYS A 309 -3.91 -22.86 13.90
N LEU A 310 -4.13 -22.22 12.76
CA LEU A 310 -3.45 -20.98 12.39
C LEU A 310 -3.80 -19.84 13.35
N LEU A 311 -5.10 -19.65 13.64
CA LEU A 311 -5.56 -18.61 14.55
C LEU A 311 -4.96 -18.74 15.97
N LYS A 312 -4.94 -19.97 16.50
CA LYS A 312 -4.39 -20.27 17.84
C LYS A 312 -2.86 -20.16 17.90
N GLY A 313 -2.18 -20.24 16.76
CA GLY A 313 -0.73 -20.16 16.66
C GLY A 313 -0.19 -18.78 16.29
N ALA A 314 -1.05 -17.76 16.27
CA ALA A 314 -0.69 -16.39 15.90
C ALA A 314 -0.34 -15.54 17.14
N ASP A 315 0.63 -14.65 16.98
CA ASP A 315 1.04 -13.69 18.01
C ASP A 315 0.13 -12.45 18.04
N ALA A 316 -0.58 -12.19 16.93
CA ALA A 316 -1.56 -11.13 16.79
C ALA A 316 -2.66 -11.51 15.79
N ILE A 317 -3.85 -10.94 15.97
CA ILE A 317 -5.01 -11.14 15.10
C ILE A 317 -5.40 -9.78 14.48
N LEU A 318 -5.58 -9.75 13.17
CA LEU A 318 -6.04 -8.57 12.44
C LEU A 318 -7.29 -8.91 11.64
N VAL A 319 -8.35 -8.14 11.85
CA VAL A 319 -9.59 -8.20 11.05
C VAL A 319 -9.66 -6.92 10.21
N PRO A 320 -9.42 -7.01 8.88
CA PRO A 320 -9.43 -5.85 8.01
C PRO A 320 -10.85 -5.40 7.68
N GLY A 321 -10.96 -4.31 6.90
CA GLY A 321 -12.22 -3.86 6.33
C GLY A 321 -12.86 -4.93 5.42
N GLY A 322 -14.16 -4.82 5.20
CA GLY A 322 -14.91 -5.70 4.32
C GLY A 322 -16.34 -5.19 4.10
N PHE A 323 -17.08 -5.91 3.26
CA PHE A 323 -18.48 -5.61 2.96
C PHE A 323 -19.28 -6.90 2.80
N GLY A 324 -20.57 -6.80 3.12
CA GLY A 324 -21.51 -7.92 3.07
C GLY A 324 -21.36 -8.89 4.24
N ASP A 325 -22.29 -9.82 4.30
CA ASP A 325 -22.53 -10.81 5.36
C ASP A 325 -21.55 -11.98 5.39
N ARG A 326 -20.98 -12.37 4.24
CA ARG A 326 -20.09 -13.54 4.14
C ARG A 326 -18.89 -13.46 5.10
N GLY A 327 -18.76 -14.45 5.97
CA GLY A 327 -17.64 -14.58 6.91
C GLY A 327 -17.73 -13.66 8.12
N VAL A 328 -18.89 -13.03 8.39
CA VAL A 328 -19.06 -12.15 9.55
C VAL A 328 -18.97 -12.93 10.85
N GLU A 329 -19.66 -14.07 10.97
CA GLU A 329 -19.64 -14.89 12.19
C GLU A 329 -18.24 -15.44 12.47
N GLY A 330 -17.51 -15.86 11.44
CA GLY A 330 -16.11 -16.27 11.59
C GLY A 330 -15.19 -15.15 12.14
N LYS A 331 -15.41 -13.90 11.73
CA LYS A 331 -14.66 -12.74 12.28
C LYS A 331 -15.06 -12.46 13.74
N ILE A 332 -16.34 -12.60 14.10
CA ILE A 332 -16.82 -12.46 15.48
C ILE A 332 -16.13 -13.51 16.36
N LEU A 333 -16.04 -14.76 15.90
CA LEU A 333 -15.33 -15.83 16.60
C LEU A 333 -13.83 -15.53 16.77
N ALA A 334 -13.18 -14.94 15.76
CA ALA A 334 -11.79 -14.53 15.86
C ALA A 334 -11.57 -13.39 16.87
N ALA A 335 -12.43 -12.37 16.87
CA ALA A 335 -12.39 -11.27 17.83
C ALA A 335 -12.61 -11.78 19.27
N ARG A 336 -13.57 -12.69 19.45
CA ARG A 336 -13.83 -13.36 20.72
C ARG A 336 -12.61 -14.12 21.22
N TYR A 337 -12.01 -14.92 20.34
CA TYR A 337 -10.82 -15.70 20.66
C TYR A 337 -9.67 -14.78 21.10
N ALA A 338 -9.46 -13.66 20.38
CA ALA A 338 -8.44 -12.67 20.74
C ALA A 338 -8.69 -12.10 22.14
N ARG A 339 -9.92 -11.65 22.42
CA ARG A 339 -10.32 -11.07 23.71
C ARG A 339 -10.14 -12.04 24.87
N GLU A 340 -10.64 -13.27 24.74
CA GLU A 340 -10.61 -14.27 25.80
C GLU A 340 -9.20 -14.77 26.10
N ASN A 341 -8.34 -14.88 25.08
CA ASN A 341 -6.97 -15.41 25.21
C ASN A 341 -5.92 -14.30 25.35
N ARG A 342 -6.34 -13.04 25.46
CA ARG A 342 -5.48 -11.86 25.61
C ARG A 342 -4.48 -11.67 24.45
N ILE A 343 -4.85 -12.10 23.24
CA ILE A 343 -3.99 -12.00 22.04
C ILE A 343 -4.19 -10.61 21.41
N PRO A 344 -3.11 -9.86 21.12
CA PRO A 344 -3.19 -8.56 20.46
C PRO A 344 -4.11 -8.54 19.24
N PHE A 345 -5.06 -7.61 19.22
CA PHE A 345 -6.10 -7.50 18.21
C PHE A 345 -6.16 -6.09 17.59
N LEU A 346 -6.25 -6.03 16.26
CA LEU A 346 -6.57 -4.80 15.52
C LEU A 346 -7.76 -5.04 14.58
N GLY A 347 -8.85 -4.31 14.80
CA GLY A 347 -10.00 -4.27 13.90
C GLY A 347 -10.01 -2.99 13.06
N ILE A 348 -10.09 -3.11 11.74
CA ILE A 348 -10.09 -1.96 10.81
C ILE A 348 -11.45 -1.86 10.13
N CYS A 349 -12.07 -0.69 10.18
CA CYS A 349 -13.39 -0.41 9.60
C CYS A 349 -14.41 -1.46 10.08
N LEU A 350 -14.80 -2.41 9.23
CA LEU A 350 -15.61 -3.56 9.62
C LEU A 350 -15.04 -4.30 10.84
N GLY A 351 -13.73 -4.45 10.98
CA GLY A 351 -13.12 -5.13 12.14
C GLY A 351 -13.45 -4.45 13.48
N MET A 352 -13.62 -3.13 13.50
CA MET A 352 -14.08 -2.41 14.71
C MET A 352 -15.54 -2.72 15.01
N GLN A 353 -16.38 -2.74 13.99
CA GLN A 353 -17.81 -3.10 14.11
C GLN A 353 -17.97 -4.52 14.64
N ILE A 354 -17.18 -5.47 14.13
CA ILE A 354 -17.14 -6.85 14.61
C ILE A 354 -16.74 -6.92 16.08
N ALA A 355 -15.74 -6.13 16.51
CA ALA A 355 -15.32 -6.11 17.91
C ALA A 355 -16.43 -5.59 18.84
N VAL A 356 -17.20 -4.59 18.41
CA VAL A 356 -18.36 -4.06 19.16
C VAL A 356 -19.48 -5.10 19.23
N ILE A 357 -19.82 -5.75 18.11
CA ILE A 357 -20.84 -6.80 18.05
C ILE A 357 -20.46 -7.98 18.95
N GLU A 358 -19.20 -8.44 18.88
CA GLU A 358 -18.69 -9.51 19.74
C GLU A 358 -18.82 -9.15 21.21
N PHE A 359 -18.42 -7.93 21.59
CA PHE A 359 -18.48 -7.49 22.97
C PHE A 359 -19.92 -7.39 23.50
N ALA A 360 -20.85 -6.89 22.67
CA ALA A 360 -22.28 -6.83 23.00
C ALA A 360 -22.86 -8.24 23.24
N ARG A 361 -22.52 -9.20 22.38
CA ARG A 361 -22.97 -10.60 22.53
C ARG A 361 -22.37 -11.28 23.75
N SER A 362 -21.05 -11.19 23.91
CA SER A 362 -20.31 -12.00 24.89
C SER A 362 -20.30 -11.42 26.30
N ILE A 363 -20.22 -10.08 26.44
CA ILE A 363 -20.05 -9.42 27.75
C ILE A 363 -21.36 -8.79 28.23
N VAL A 364 -22.06 -8.07 27.34
CA VAL A 364 -23.33 -7.43 27.70
C VAL A 364 -24.48 -8.45 27.73
N GLY A 365 -24.36 -9.56 27.01
CA GLY A 365 -25.35 -10.65 26.96
C GLY A 365 -26.44 -10.45 25.92
N LEU A 366 -26.26 -9.51 24.98
CA LEU A 366 -27.21 -9.26 23.89
C LEU A 366 -26.94 -10.23 22.73
N LEU A 367 -27.47 -11.45 22.83
CA LEU A 367 -27.12 -12.55 21.92
C LEU A 367 -27.49 -12.28 20.45
N ASP A 368 -28.55 -11.51 20.21
CA ASP A 368 -29.02 -11.13 18.86
C ASP A 368 -28.35 -9.85 18.33
N ALA A 369 -27.46 -9.23 19.11
CA ALA A 369 -26.78 -8.00 18.73
C ALA A 369 -26.10 -8.14 17.37
N ASN A 370 -26.39 -7.23 16.45
CA ASN A 370 -25.81 -7.29 15.10
C ASN A 370 -25.73 -5.90 14.44
N SER A 371 -25.13 -5.86 13.24
CA SER A 371 -25.25 -4.73 12.33
C SER A 371 -26.52 -4.83 11.50
N THR A 372 -27.19 -3.70 11.31
CA THR A 372 -28.29 -3.57 10.34
C THR A 372 -27.85 -3.81 8.89
N GLU A 373 -26.54 -3.84 8.60
CA GLU A 373 -26.02 -4.30 7.30
C GLU A 373 -26.25 -5.80 7.07
N PHE A 374 -26.12 -6.62 8.12
CA PHE A 374 -26.13 -8.08 8.04
C PHE A 374 -27.47 -8.68 8.47
N ASP A 375 -28.06 -8.11 9.51
CA ASP A 375 -29.38 -8.49 10.00
C ASP A 375 -30.22 -7.22 10.28
N PRO A 376 -31.05 -6.80 9.30
CA PRO A 376 -31.93 -5.65 9.47
C PRO A 376 -33.01 -5.82 10.56
N ASN A 377 -33.27 -7.05 11.02
CA ASN A 377 -34.36 -7.37 11.95
C ASN A 377 -33.90 -7.57 13.39
N THR A 378 -32.59 -7.41 13.67
CA THR A 378 -32.03 -7.51 15.03
C THR A 378 -32.75 -6.55 15.99
N GLN A 379 -33.08 -7.00 17.21
CA GLN A 379 -33.70 -6.14 18.22
C GLN A 379 -32.65 -5.28 18.94
N ASN A 380 -31.37 -5.64 18.80
CA ASN A 380 -30.23 -4.94 19.41
C ASN A 380 -29.23 -4.46 18.34
N PRO A 381 -29.60 -3.45 17.52
CA PRO A 381 -28.76 -2.96 16.42
C PRO A 381 -27.55 -2.19 16.96
N CYS A 382 -26.43 -2.89 17.15
CA CYS A 382 -25.17 -2.31 17.62
C CYS A 382 -24.53 -1.39 16.59
N VAL A 383 -24.78 -1.66 15.31
CA VAL A 383 -24.22 -0.91 14.19
C VAL A 383 -25.35 -0.56 13.23
N ILE A 384 -25.50 0.74 12.96
CA ILE A 384 -26.62 1.29 12.20
C ILE A 384 -26.13 2.06 10.97
N PHE A 385 -26.96 2.08 9.93
CA PHE A 385 -26.72 2.91 8.75
C PHE A 385 -26.82 4.40 9.12
N MET A 386 -25.71 5.13 9.05
CA MET A 386 -25.64 6.54 9.44
C MET A 386 -24.81 7.36 8.42
N PRO A 387 -25.33 7.53 7.19
CA PRO A 387 -24.61 8.19 6.11
C PRO A 387 -24.36 9.68 6.41
N GLU A 388 -23.40 10.26 5.69
CA GLU A 388 -23.20 11.71 5.69
C GLU A 388 -24.24 12.38 4.78
N GLY A 389 -24.84 13.47 5.28
CA GLY A 389 -25.63 14.36 4.44
C GLY A 389 -24.69 15.18 3.55
N SER A 390 -24.95 15.20 2.25
CA SER A 390 -24.23 16.06 1.31
C SER A 390 -25.10 17.25 0.92
N LYS A 391 -24.50 18.45 0.88
CA LYS A 391 -25.14 19.65 0.32
C LYS A 391 -25.18 19.64 -1.21
N THR A 392 -24.34 18.82 -1.85
CA THR A 392 -24.17 18.76 -3.32
C THR A 392 -24.78 17.51 -3.95
N HIS A 393 -24.94 16.43 -3.18
CA HIS A 393 -25.54 15.18 -3.65
C HIS A 393 -26.77 14.85 -2.81
N MET A 394 -27.94 14.70 -3.45
CA MET A 394 -29.13 14.26 -2.76
C MET A 394 -29.01 12.77 -2.37
N GLY A 395 -29.35 12.44 -1.12
CA GLY A 395 -29.28 11.08 -0.57
C GLY A 395 -28.20 10.90 0.52
N GLY A 396 -28.14 9.69 1.08
CA GLY A 396 -27.13 9.33 2.09
C GLY A 396 -25.79 9.02 1.43
N THR A 397 -24.79 9.90 1.62
CA THR A 397 -23.44 9.70 1.07
C THR A 397 -22.55 8.88 2.01
N MET A 398 -21.55 8.20 1.44
CA MET A 398 -20.55 7.46 2.21
C MET A 398 -19.65 8.43 2.99
N ARG A 399 -19.26 8.08 4.23
CA ARG A 399 -18.19 8.79 4.95
C ARG A 399 -16.86 8.44 4.30
N LEU A 400 -16.29 9.41 3.59
CA LEU A 400 -15.19 9.18 2.65
C LEU A 400 -14.11 10.26 2.73
N GLY A 401 -12.84 9.84 2.68
CA GLY A 401 -11.67 10.73 2.70
C GLY A 401 -11.19 11.05 4.11
N SER A 402 -10.35 12.08 4.23
CA SER A 402 -9.78 12.48 5.51
C SER A 402 -10.87 13.09 6.41
N ARG A 403 -10.97 12.59 7.65
CA ARG A 403 -11.82 13.16 8.71
C ARG A 403 -11.02 13.23 9.99
N ARG A 404 -11.42 14.18 10.84
CA ARG A 404 -10.79 14.39 12.14
C ARG A 404 -11.45 13.53 13.20
N THR A 405 -10.60 12.87 13.98
CA THR A 405 -10.99 12.06 15.14
C THR A 405 -10.33 12.65 16.38
N TYR A 406 -11.12 13.05 17.36
CA TYR A 406 -10.67 13.62 18.63
C TYR A 406 -10.55 12.53 19.70
N PHE A 407 -9.40 12.46 20.36
CA PHE A 407 -9.22 11.56 21.49
C PHE A 407 -9.98 12.09 22.72
N GLN A 408 -10.70 11.20 23.39
CA GLN A 408 -11.50 11.55 24.56
C GLN A 408 -10.67 11.55 25.86
N ALA A 409 -9.58 10.78 25.89
CA ALA A 409 -8.64 10.72 26.99
C ALA A 409 -7.21 10.61 26.47
N ALA A 410 -6.27 11.33 27.10
CA ALA A 410 -4.86 11.27 26.72
C ALA A 410 -4.17 9.96 27.16
N ASP A 411 -4.73 9.27 28.16
CA ASP A 411 -4.10 8.08 28.75
C ASP A 411 -4.38 6.78 27.98
N CYS A 412 -5.18 6.83 26.90
CA CYS A 412 -5.48 5.65 26.08
C CYS A 412 -4.27 5.22 25.23
N LYS A 413 -4.26 3.95 24.81
CA LYS A 413 -3.13 3.38 24.07
C LYS A 413 -3.01 4.07 22.70
N SER A 414 -4.12 4.35 22.04
CA SER A 414 -4.11 5.00 20.73
C SER A 414 -3.54 6.41 20.80
N ALA A 415 -3.98 7.26 21.75
CA ALA A 415 -3.46 8.62 21.89
C ALA A 415 -1.94 8.63 22.11
N LYS A 416 -1.43 7.74 22.99
CA LYS A 416 0.01 7.58 23.25
C LYS A 416 0.79 7.17 21.99
N LEU A 417 0.27 6.19 21.23
CA LEU A 417 0.88 5.76 19.97
C LEU A 417 0.89 6.88 18.92
N TYR A 418 -0.14 7.72 18.88
CA TYR A 418 -0.18 8.93 18.05
C TYR A 418 0.60 10.11 18.66
N GLY A 419 1.37 9.91 19.72
CA GLY A 419 2.24 10.92 20.31
C GLY A 419 1.51 11.97 21.16
N ASN A 420 0.42 11.57 21.83
CA ASN A 420 -0.44 12.41 22.68
C ASN A 420 -1.00 13.65 21.97
N GLN A 421 -1.29 13.52 20.67
CA GLN A 421 -2.05 14.54 19.94
C GLN A 421 -3.49 14.60 20.45
N ARG A 422 -4.13 15.78 20.33
CA ARG A 422 -5.55 15.94 20.71
C ARG A 422 -6.50 15.30 19.70
N PHE A 423 -6.09 15.27 18.44
CA PHE A 423 -6.84 14.69 17.35
C PHE A 423 -5.88 14.10 16.32
N VAL A 424 -6.41 13.23 15.47
CA VAL A 424 -5.75 12.70 14.28
C VAL A 424 -6.66 12.84 13.08
N ASP A 425 -6.07 13.09 11.92
CA ASP A 425 -6.79 13.10 10.66
C ASP A 425 -6.47 11.79 9.92
N GLU A 426 -7.47 10.94 9.71
CA GLU A 426 -7.33 9.62 9.08
C GLU A 426 -8.37 9.44 7.98
N ARG A 427 -8.17 8.46 7.09
CA ARG A 427 -9.03 8.26 5.91
C ARG A 427 -10.13 7.26 6.21
N HIS A 428 -11.37 7.62 5.89
CA HIS A 428 -12.55 6.78 6.07
C HIS A 428 -13.09 6.31 4.72
N ARG A 429 -13.74 5.15 4.73
CA ARG A 429 -14.49 4.59 3.60
C ARG A 429 -15.53 3.59 4.12
N HIS A 430 -16.63 4.12 4.66
CA HIS A 430 -17.70 3.29 5.22
C HIS A 430 -19.04 4.04 5.30
N ARG A 431 -20.11 3.32 5.65
CA ARG A 431 -21.49 3.85 5.70
C ARG A 431 -22.21 3.57 7.03
N TYR A 432 -21.63 2.73 7.87
CA TYR A 432 -22.25 2.19 9.06
C TYR A 432 -21.45 2.62 10.29
N GLU A 433 -22.16 3.00 11.33
CA GLU A 433 -21.60 3.54 12.57
C GLU A 433 -22.12 2.77 13.77
N VAL A 434 -21.36 2.77 14.86
CA VAL A 434 -21.85 2.27 16.15
C VAL A 434 -23.10 3.06 16.54
N ASN A 435 -24.15 2.36 16.97
CA ASN A 435 -25.40 2.97 17.40
C ASN A 435 -25.16 3.84 18.65
N PRO A 436 -25.35 5.17 18.58
CA PRO A 436 -25.10 6.07 19.71
C PRO A 436 -25.92 5.71 20.94
N ASP A 437 -27.12 5.14 20.76
CA ASP A 437 -28.03 4.79 21.85
C ASP A 437 -27.49 3.61 22.69
N MET A 438 -26.60 2.79 22.14
CA MET A 438 -25.98 1.65 22.82
C MET A 438 -24.62 1.99 23.46
N VAL A 439 -24.05 3.15 23.14
CA VAL A 439 -22.69 3.53 23.58
C VAL A 439 -22.56 3.52 25.09
N GLN A 440 -23.51 4.14 25.80
CA GLN A 440 -23.44 4.21 27.26
C GLN A 440 -23.49 2.82 27.91
N GLN A 441 -24.29 1.91 27.37
CA GLN A 441 -24.40 0.54 27.86
C GLN A 441 -23.08 -0.23 27.65
N LEU A 442 -22.44 -0.06 26.49
CA LEU A 442 -21.16 -0.68 26.17
C LEU A 442 -20.01 -0.12 27.03
N GLU A 443 -19.98 1.20 27.26
CA GLU A 443 -19.01 1.85 28.14
C GLU A 443 -19.13 1.38 29.59
N ASN A 444 -20.37 1.28 30.10
CA ASN A 444 -20.63 0.77 31.45
C ASN A 444 -20.18 -0.68 31.64
N ALA A 445 -20.20 -1.48 30.56
CA ALA A 445 -19.72 -2.86 30.55
C ALA A 445 -18.18 -2.98 30.38
N GLY A 446 -17.47 -1.87 30.14
CA GLY A 446 -16.01 -1.80 30.13
C GLY A 446 -15.36 -1.62 28.76
N LEU A 447 -16.14 -1.44 27.68
CA LEU A 447 -15.62 -1.12 26.35
C LEU A 447 -15.44 0.39 26.21
N SER A 448 -14.23 0.89 25.96
CA SER A 448 -13.96 2.33 25.96
C SER A 448 -13.95 2.90 24.55
N PHE A 449 -14.78 3.92 24.28
CA PHE A 449 -14.71 4.69 23.03
C PHE A 449 -13.74 5.86 23.17
N THR A 450 -12.48 5.62 22.82
CA THR A 450 -11.38 6.54 23.08
C THR A 450 -11.21 7.63 22.01
N GLY A 451 -11.91 7.50 20.87
CA GLY A 451 -11.89 8.46 19.78
C GLY A 451 -13.29 8.71 19.22
N LYS A 452 -13.65 9.98 19.02
CA LYS A 452 -14.95 10.39 18.48
C LYS A 452 -14.77 11.40 17.35
N ASP A 453 -15.76 11.51 16.47
CA ASP A 453 -15.78 12.55 15.43
C ASP A 453 -15.99 13.95 16.02
N GLU A 454 -15.97 14.97 15.16
CA GLU A 454 -16.14 16.37 15.60
C GLU A 454 -17.49 16.64 16.26
N SER A 455 -18.54 15.91 15.87
CA SER A 455 -19.86 16.03 16.48
C SER A 455 -19.97 15.32 17.84
N GLY A 456 -19.01 14.45 18.16
CA GLY A 456 -19.05 13.56 19.32
C GLY A 456 -20.09 12.44 19.22
N ARG A 457 -20.81 12.33 18.10
CA ARG A 457 -21.89 11.38 17.90
C ARG A 457 -21.40 10.05 17.33
N ARG A 458 -20.33 10.06 16.53
CA ARG A 458 -19.76 8.86 15.91
C ARG A 458 -18.54 8.41 16.70
N MET A 459 -18.51 7.12 17.00
CA MET A 459 -17.40 6.50 17.72
C MET A 459 -16.41 5.95 16.70
N GLU A 460 -15.18 6.45 16.73
CA GLU A 460 -14.18 6.20 15.68
C GLU A 460 -13.07 5.25 16.15
N ILE A 461 -12.81 5.19 17.47
CA ILE A 461 -11.79 4.32 18.08
C ILE A 461 -12.41 3.65 19.30
N VAL A 462 -12.25 2.33 19.38
CA VAL A 462 -12.62 1.50 20.53
C VAL A 462 -11.40 0.81 21.10
N GLU A 463 -11.28 0.78 22.42
CA GLU A 463 -10.24 0.08 23.16
C GLU A 463 -10.84 -0.77 24.28
N LEU A 464 -10.22 -1.91 24.57
CA LEU A 464 -10.49 -2.67 25.80
C LEU A 464 -9.35 -2.40 26.81
N PRO A 465 -9.56 -1.58 27.87
CA PRO A 465 -8.49 -1.14 28.75
C PRO A 465 -7.71 -2.29 29.40
N ASN A 466 -8.41 -3.33 29.87
CA ASN A 466 -7.85 -4.47 30.60
C ASN A 466 -7.14 -5.52 29.71
N HIS A 467 -7.05 -5.29 28.40
CA HIS A 467 -6.42 -6.19 27.43
C HIS A 467 -5.04 -5.65 26.97
N PRO A 468 -4.02 -6.49 26.71
CA PRO A 468 -2.68 -6.02 26.31
C PRO A 468 -2.73 -5.06 25.12
N TYR A 469 -3.43 -5.45 24.06
CA TYR A 469 -3.74 -4.59 22.92
C TYR A 469 -5.01 -5.08 22.23
N PHE A 470 -6.12 -4.35 22.38
CA PHE A 470 -7.37 -4.66 21.67
C PHE A 470 -7.94 -3.33 21.22
N VAL A 471 -7.69 -3.02 19.96
CA VAL A 471 -8.03 -1.72 19.36
C VAL A 471 -8.87 -1.99 18.12
N GLY A 472 -9.99 -1.30 18.00
CA GLY A 472 -10.77 -1.22 16.77
C GLY A 472 -10.83 0.23 16.30
N VAL A 473 -10.71 0.47 15.01
CA VAL A 473 -10.90 1.79 14.40
C VAL A 473 -11.81 1.76 13.20
N GLN A 474 -12.60 2.82 13.01
CA GLN A 474 -13.46 2.99 11.84
C GLN A 474 -12.69 3.43 10.59
N PHE A 475 -11.65 4.24 10.75
CA PHE A 475 -10.78 4.65 9.64
C PHE A 475 -9.84 3.53 9.18
N HIS A 476 -9.14 3.80 8.08
CA HIS A 476 -8.15 2.91 7.46
C HIS A 476 -6.72 3.43 7.76
N PRO A 477 -6.11 3.03 8.90
CA PRO A 477 -4.76 3.48 9.29
C PRO A 477 -3.64 3.03 8.33
N GLU A 478 -3.91 2.08 7.44
CA GLU A 478 -2.98 1.52 6.47
C GLU A 478 -2.62 2.49 5.34
N PHE A 479 -3.53 3.40 4.97
CA PHE A 479 -3.32 4.31 3.84
C PHE A 479 -2.26 5.38 4.15
N LYS A 480 -2.16 5.83 5.40
CA LYS A 480 -1.16 6.83 5.85
C LYS A 480 0.15 6.22 6.35
N SER A 481 0.32 4.90 6.29
CA SER A 481 1.57 4.24 6.65
C SER A 481 2.68 4.55 5.63
N ARG A 482 3.88 4.89 6.09
CA ARG A 482 5.08 5.15 5.25
C ARG A 482 6.26 4.30 5.73
N PRO A 483 7.24 3.96 4.87
CA PRO A 483 8.42 3.19 5.29
C PRO A 483 9.23 3.81 6.43
N GLY A 484 9.33 5.14 6.48
CA GLY A 484 10.03 5.88 7.56
C GLY A 484 9.12 6.31 8.72
N LYS A 485 7.80 6.20 8.54
CA LYS A 485 6.77 6.62 9.48
C LYS A 485 5.63 5.59 9.45
N PRO A 486 5.82 4.44 10.12
CA PRO A 486 4.81 3.40 10.15
C PRO A 486 3.53 3.91 10.81
N SER A 487 2.41 3.34 10.40
CA SER A 487 1.12 3.64 11.03
C SER A 487 1.14 3.26 12.51
N ALA A 488 0.67 4.18 13.36
CA ALA A 488 0.79 4.10 14.81
C ALA A 488 0.09 2.85 15.39
N LEU A 489 -1.08 2.49 14.87
CA LEU A 489 -1.87 1.35 15.33
C LEU A 489 -1.31 0.01 14.84
N PHE A 490 -0.69 -0.02 13.66
CA PHE A 490 0.03 -1.20 13.20
C PHE A 490 1.31 -1.43 14.01
N LEU A 491 2.04 -0.36 14.33
CA LEU A 491 3.19 -0.41 15.22
C LEU A 491 2.78 -0.89 16.63
N GLY A 492 1.67 -0.39 17.16
CA GLY A 492 1.09 -0.84 18.42
C GLY A 492 0.78 -2.34 18.43
N LEU A 493 0.18 -2.85 17.36
CA LEU A 493 -0.15 -4.28 17.22
C LEU A 493 1.11 -5.16 17.26
N ILE A 494 2.12 -4.85 16.43
CA ILE A 494 3.36 -5.64 16.37
C ILE A 494 4.18 -5.50 17.66
N ALA A 495 4.23 -4.29 18.23
CA ALA A 495 4.90 -4.07 19.50
C ALA A 495 4.24 -4.86 20.64
N ALA A 496 2.91 -4.97 20.64
CA ALA A 496 2.18 -5.79 21.61
C ALA A 496 2.45 -7.28 21.42
N ALA A 497 2.42 -7.76 20.18
CA ALA A 497 2.72 -9.16 19.82
C ALA A 497 4.12 -9.60 20.25
N THR A 498 5.05 -8.65 20.38
CA THR A 498 6.46 -8.90 20.64
C THR A 498 6.90 -8.48 22.05
N GLY A 499 5.96 -8.04 22.90
CA GLY A 499 6.25 -7.59 24.26
C GLY A 499 6.97 -6.24 24.36
N GLN A 500 7.05 -5.48 23.26
CA GLN A 500 7.76 -4.20 23.18
C GLN A 500 6.85 -2.97 23.39
N LEU A 501 5.52 -3.14 23.47
CA LEU A 501 4.54 -2.04 23.50
C LEU A 501 4.85 -0.96 24.55
N GLU A 502 5.15 -1.33 25.79
CA GLU A 502 5.46 -0.38 26.86
C GLU A 502 6.65 0.54 26.54
N THR A 503 7.63 0.02 25.79
CA THR A 503 8.78 0.82 25.34
C THR A 503 8.35 1.91 24.38
N PHE A 504 7.45 1.59 23.45
CA PHE A 504 6.91 2.54 22.48
C PHE A 504 5.96 3.55 23.13
N LEU A 505 5.14 3.12 24.09
CA LEU A 505 4.23 4.03 24.82
C LEU A 505 4.99 5.06 25.66
N LYS A 506 6.15 4.69 26.25
CA LYS A 506 6.97 5.59 27.06
C LYS A 506 7.85 6.54 26.23
N LYS A 507 8.45 6.04 25.15
CA LYS A 507 9.35 6.84 24.30
C LYS A 507 8.59 7.68 23.27
N GLY A 508 7.31 7.40 23.03
CA GLY A 508 6.56 7.91 21.90
C GLY A 508 7.03 7.27 20.59
N VAL A 509 6.18 7.30 19.56
CA VAL A 509 6.59 6.87 18.21
C VAL A 509 7.57 7.90 17.67
N PRO A 510 8.78 7.51 17.23
CA PRO A 510 9.75 8.45 16.67
C PRO A 510 9.14 9.22 15.49
N LYS A 511 9.23 10.57 15.53
CA LYS A 511 8.69 11.45 14.48
C LYS A 511 9.36 11.22 13.11
N THR A 512 10.61 10.75 13.13
CA THR A 512 11.36 10.19 12.01
C THR A 512 12.24 9.08 12.58
N TRP A 513 12.27 7.91 11.94
CA TRP A 513 13.28 6.88 12.25
C TRP A 513 14.59 7.23 11.53
N GLY A 514 15.23 8.32 11.98
CA GLY A 514 16.64 8.53 11.73
C GLY A 514 17.41 7.55 12.61
N LEU A 515 17.91 6.46 12.03
CA LEU A 515 18.90 5.63 12.69
C LEU A 515 20.12 6.53 12.94
N SER A 516 20.30 7.00 14.17
CA SER A 516 21.49 7.74 14.56
C SER A 516 22.69 6.84 14.28
N ASN A 517 23.57 7.25 13.35
CA ASN A 517 24.89 6.67 13.24
C ASN A 517 25.60 6.89 14.57
N GLY A 518 25.56 5.88 15.44
CA GLY A 518 26.40 5.81 16.61
C GLY A 518 27.84 5.77 16.11
N THR A 519 28.51 6.92 16.10
CA THR A 519 29.96 7.00 16.02
C THR A 519 30.52 6.41 17.30
N SER A 520 30.62 5.08 17.38
CA SER A 520 31.56 4.45 18.29
C SER A 520 32.94 4.60 17.66
N GLY A 521 33.77 5.44 18.28
CA GLY A 521 35.16 5.66 17.87
C GLY A 521 35.95 4.36 17.97
N LEU A 522 36.08 3.64 16.85
CA LEU A 522 37.07 2.59 16.70
C LEU A 522 38.42 3.26 16.41
N LYS A 523 39.27 3.23 17.43
CA LYS A 523 40.69 3.58 17.32
C LYS A 523 41.33 2.74 16.22
N SER A 524 41.88 3.44 15.22
CA SER A 524 42.78 2.87 14.22
C SER A 524 43.97 2.22 14.91
N HIS A 525 44.08 0.89 14.81
CA HIS A 525 45.35 0.20 14.97
C HIS A 525 45.89 -0.12 13.58
N ARG A 526 46.91 0.66 13.18
CA ARG A 526 47.82 0.33 12.08
C ARG A 526 48.54 -0.98 12.44
N TYR A 527 48.51 -1.95 11.54
CA TYR A 527 49.60 -2.92 11.41
C TYR A 527 50.11 -2.91 9.97
N VAL A 528 51.44 -2.78 9.90
CA VAL A 528 52.28 -2.70 8.70
C VAL A 528 52.89 -4.08 8.45
N ASN A 529 52.93 -4.47 7.17
CA ASN A 529 53.76 -5.49 6.50
C ASN A 529 53.72 -6.96 6.96
N GLY A 530 53.42 -7.82 5.97
CA GLY A 530 53.78 -9.25 5.93
C GLY A 530 53.59 -9.79 4.51
N SER A 531 54.66 -10.33 3.94
CA SER A 531 54.88 -10.64 2.52
C SER A 531 54.24 -11.94 1.99
N LYS A 532 54.05 -11.95 0.66
CA LYS A 532 53.81 -13.07 -0.30
C LYS A 532 54.12 -14.51 0.18
N LEU A 533 53.26 -15.46 -0.21
CA LEU A 533 53.63 -16.74 -0.85
C LEU A 533 52.41 -17.42 -1.52
N ALA A 534 52.69 -18.29 -2.49
CA ALA A 534 51.81 -18.76 -3.55
C ALA A 534 51.31 -20.21 -3.39
N ASN A 535 50.37 -20.58 -4.28
CA ASN A 535 49.92 -21.91 -4.73
C ASN A 535 49.02 -22.77 -3.81
N GLY A 536 47.94 -23.29 -4.41
CA GLY A 536 47.12 -24.38 -3.87
C GLY A 536 45.79 -24.58 -4.61
N SER A 537 45.81 -25.38 -5.68
CA SER A 537 44.65 -25.99 -6.34
C SER A 537 44.02 -27.08 -5.46
N LEU A 538 42.67 -27.24 -5.48
CA LEU A 538 41.93 -28.51 -5.67
C LEU A 538 40.48 -28.46 -5.15
N ASP A 539 39.56 -28.73 -6.08
CA ASP A 539 38.35 -29.59 -6.03
C ASP A 539 37.46 -29.68 -4.78
N GLY A 540 36.14 -29.55 -5.01
CA GLY A 540 35.11 -29.78 -3.99
C GLY A 540 33.65 -29.81 -4.47
N ILE A 541 33.37 -30.66 -5.46
CA ILE A 541 32.16 -31.52 -5.61
C ILE A 541 30.78 -30.90 -5.32
N TYR A 542 30.02 -30.69 -6.40
CA TYR A 542 28.55 -30.65 -6.43
C TYR A 542 27.96 -32.03 -6.08
N SER A 543 27.00 -32.08 -5.15
CA SER A 543 26.05 -33.18 -5.05
C SER A 543 24.61 -32.66 -5.23
N LYS A 544 23.98 -33.12 -6.31
CA LYS A 544 22.54 -33.03 -6.57
C LYS A 544 21.81 -34.10 -5.76
N GLY A 545 20.60 -33.78 -5.31
CA GLY A 545 19.61 -34.75 -4.84
C GLY A 545 18.19 -34.23 -5.07
N ASN A 546 17.56 -34.75 -6.14
CA ASN A 546 16.20 -34.52 -6.59
C ASN A 546 15.13 -35.17 -5.68
N GLY A 547 13.87 -34.71 -5.82
CA GLY A 547 12.66 -35.43 -5.37
C GLY A 547 11.46 -34.47 -5.18
N ILE A 548 10.88 -33.87 -6.23
CA ILE A 548 9.72 -34.30 -7.05
C ILE A 548 8.38 -34.50 -6.27
N HIS A 549 7.30 -33.95 -6.87
CA HIS A 549 5.85 -34.28 -6.79
C HIS A 549 5.02 -33.44 -5.79
N VAL A 550 3.88 -32.82 -6.14
CA VAL A 550 3.00 -32.80 -7.33
C VAL A 550 2.48 -31.39 -7.52
#